data_AF-A0A7W0KN93-F1
#
_entry.id   AF-A0A7W0KN93-F1
#
_cell.length_a   1.000
_cell.length_b   1.000
_cell.length_c   1.000
_cell.angle_alpha   90.00
_cell.angle_beta   90.00
_cell.angle_gamma   90.00
#
_symmetry.space_group_name_H-M   'P 1'
#
loop_
_entity.id
_entity.type
_entity.pdbx_description
1 polymer ?
#
loop_
_entity_poly.entity_id
_entity_poly.type
_entity_poly.pdbx_seq_one_letter_code
_entity_poly.pdbx_strand_id
1 'polypeptide(L)'
;MRTLRFVELAEDGRTLLLAPDVPQAIDNGERFALSIDERLRAASRGDVSRLGQIEIDVGADLPPREIQSRIRAGESAEQIAAAAGMRLDRVERYAYPVLQERTRMVEQAQKAHVRLRDSQPALPLAEFAAERLAVMGAGESRWDACRSGANWEV
;
A
#
# COMPACT_ATOMS: atom_id res chain seq x y z
N MET A 1 34.49 10.88 -10.18
CA MET A 1 33.33 11.64 -9.68
C MET A 1 33.56 13.10 -10.06
N ARG A 2 32.67 13.73 -10.83
CA ARG A 2 32.79 15.16 -11.19
C ARG A 2 31.99 15.97 -10.17
N THR A 3 32.55 17.07 -9.67
CA THR A 3 31.88 17.96 -8.73
C THR A 3 31.10 19.05 -9.47
N LEU A 4 30.02 19.52 -8.86
CA LEU A 4 29.18 20.60 -9.37
C LEU A 4 29.21 21.76 -8.37
N ARG A 5 29.18 23.00 -8.88
CA ARG A 5 29.04 24.22 -8.10
C ARG A 5 27.66 24.83 -8.32
N PHE A 6 27.13 25.47 -7.29
CA PHE A 6 25.91 26.28 -7.41
C PHE A 6 26.19 27.55 -8.24
N VAL A 7 25.27 27.87 -9.13
CA VAL A 7 25.32 29.08 -9.97
C VAL A 7 24.27 30.06 -9.50
N GLU A 8 22.99 29.67 -9.58
CA GLU A 8 21.86 30.53 -9.24
C GLU A 8 20.61 29.71 -8.91
N LEU A 9 19.63 30.38 -8.31
CA LEU A 9 18.29 29.86 -8.12
C LEU A 9 17.44 30.32 -9.32
N ALA A 10 16.73 29.40 -9.96
CA ALA A 10 15.82 29.74 -11.04
C ALA A 10 14.68 30.65 -10.53
N GLU A 11 14.04 31.37 -11.45
CA GLU A 11 12.97 32.33 -11.13
C GLU A 11 11.78 31.71 -10.38
N ASP A 12 11.57 30.40 -10.52
CA ASP A 12 10.54 29.64 -9.82
C ASP A 12 10.80 29.49 -8.31
N GLY A 13 12.01 29.84 -7.84
CA GLY A 13 12.45 29.68 -6.46
C GLY A 13 12.55 28.22 -5.99
N ARG A 14 12.41 27.26 -6.90
CA ARG A 14 12.30 25.82 -6.63
C ARG A 14 13.33 24.99 -7.37
N THR A 15 14.16 25.60 -8.22
CA THR A 15 15.17 24.88 -9.00
C THR A 15 16.54 25.51 -8.82
N LEU A 16 17.53 24.72 -8.42
CA LEU A 16 18.94 25.12 -8.39
C LEU A 16 19.55 24.91 -9.76
N LEU A 17 20.24 25.93 -10.27
CA LEU A 17 21.09 25.82 -11.44
C LEU A 17 22.53 25.58 -11.00
N LEU A 18 23.11 24.49 -11.50
CA LEU A 18 24.44 24.01 -11.18
C LEU A 18 25.31 24.01 -12.43
N ALA A 19 26.62 24.19 -12.26
CA ALA A 19 27.60 24.05 -13.33
C ALA A 19 28.71 23.09 -12.91
N PRO A 20 29.44 22.49 -13.85
CA PRO A 20 30.67 21.78 -13.53
C PRO A 20 31.62 22.66 -12.71
N ASP A 21 32.17 22.07 -11.63
CA ASP A 21 33.20 22.71 -10.83
C ASP A 21 34.56 22.52 -11.50
N VAL A 22 34.77 23.30 -12.56
CA VAL A 22 35.99 23.32 -13.36
C VAL A 22 36.48 24.76 -13.51
N PRO A 23 37.78 24.98 -13.76
CA PRO A 23 38.30 26.31 -14.06
C PRO A 23 37.52 26.99 -15.19
N GLN A 24 37.27 28.28 -15.07
CA GLN A 24 36.42 29.05 -16.00
C GLN A 24 36.86 28.96 -17.47
N ALA A 25 38.16 28.79 -17.72
CA ALA A 25 38.71 28.61 -19.08
C ALA A 25 38.29 27.28 -19.75
N ILE A 26 37.76 26.32 -18.98
CA ILE A 26 37.30 24.99 -19.41
C ILE A 26 35.79 24.84 -19.20
N ASP A 27 35.09 25.88 -18.71
CA ASP A 27 33.63 25.87 -18.61
C ASP A 27 33.06 25.88 -20.04
N ASN A 28 32.45 24.77 -20.43
CA ASN A 28 31.78 24.59 -21.73
C ASN A 28 30.38 25.22 -21.75
N GLY A 29 29.97 25.93 -20.69
CA GLY A 29 28.65 26.52 -20.55
C GLY A 29 27.57 25.52 -20.15
N GLU A 30 27.93 24.27 -19.84
CA GLU A 30 26.98 23.25 -19.42
C GLU A 30 26.34 23.63 -18.08
N ARG A 31 25.01 23.44 -17.99
CA ARG A 31 24.21 23.74 -16.80
C ARG A 31 23.32 22.53 -16.49
N PHE A 32 23.18 22.24 -15.20
CA PHE A 32 22.32 21.20 -14.68
C PHE A 32 21.25 21.82 -13.80
N ALA A 33 20.00 21.43 -13.99
CA ALA A 33 18.90 21.83 -13.13
C ALA A 33 18.63 20.76 -12.08
N LEU A 34 18.48 21.17 -10.82
CA LEU A 34 18.14 20.28 -9.71
C LEU A 34 16.96 20.87 -8.93
N SER A 35 15.86 20.13 -8.88
CA SER A 35 14.66 20.56 -8.14
C SER A 35 14.89 20.51 -6.62
N ILE A 36 14.39 21.54 -5.93
CA ILE A 36 14.39 21.65 -4.46
C ILE A 36 13.18 20.93 -3.90
N ASP A 37 13.27 19.60 -3.90
CA ASP A 37 12.30 18.72 -3.28
C ASP A 37 12.68 18.40 -1.82
N GLU A 38 11.80 17.66 -1.13
CA GLU A 38 12.05 17.26 0.26
C GLU A 38 13.28 16.36 0.39
N ARG A 39 13.63 15.61 -0.68
CA ARG A 39 14.82 14.77 -0.75
C ARG A 39 16.08 15.63 -0.72
N LEU A 40 16.19 16.66 -1.56
CA LEU A 40 17.31 17.58 -1.54
C LEU A 40 17.41 18.30 -0.19
N ARG A 41 16.28 18.73 0.39
CA ARG A 41 16.25 19.36 1.73
C ARG A 41 16.66 18.42 2.86
N ALA A 42 16.37 17.13 2.74
CA ALA A 42 16.83 16.12 3.70
C ALA A 42 18.32 15.83 3.54
N ALA A 43 18.79 15.69 2.29
CA ALA A 43 20.20 15.51 1.98
C ALA A 43 21.06 16.67 2.45
N SER A 44 20.62 17.92 2.24
CA SER A 44 21.36 19.12 2.64
C SER A 44 21.48 19.26 4.16
N ARG A 45 20.54 18.68 4.93
CA ARG A 45 20.58 18.67 6.40
C ARG A 45 21.43 17.54 6.98
N GLY A 46 21.93 16.62 6.15
CA GLY A 46 22.68 15.44 6.60
C GLY A 46 21.80 14.34 7.22
N ASP A 47 20.48 14.40 7.03
CA ASP A 47 19.53 13.41 7.56
C ASP A 47 19.50 12.15 6.68
N VAL A 48 20.55 11.32 6.76
CA VAL A 48 20.68 10.07 5.98
C VAL A 48 19.52 9.09 6.26
N SER A 49 19.04 9.04 7.50
CA SER A 49 17.87 8.23 7.88
C SER A 49 16.56 8.72 7.25
N ARG A 50 16.41 10.04 7.02
CA ARG A 50 15.22 10.64 6.39
C ARG A 50 15.24 10.43 4.87
N LEU A 51 16.42 10.40 4.24
CA LEU A 51 16.57 10.07 2.82
C LEU A 51 16.09 8.65 2.49
N GLY A 52 16.43 7.67 3.33
CA GLY A 52 15.92 6.30 3.18
C GLY A 52 14.41 6.19 3.40
N GLN A 53 13.81 7.13 4.14
CA GLN A 53 12.34 7.22 4.32
C GLN A 53 11.66 7.98 3.16
N ILE A 54 12.32 8.97 2.56
CA ILE A 54 11.81 9.74 1.41
C ILE A 54 11.92 8.93 0.12
N GLU A 55 12.93 8.08 -0.05
CA GLU A 55 13.00 7.10 -1.15
C GLU A 55 11.83 6.11 -1.15
N ILE A 56 11.16 5.95 -0.01
CA ILE A 56 9.96 5.12 0.13
C ILE A 56 8.70 5.88 -0.33
N ASP A 57 8.73 7.18 -0.61
CA ASP A 57 7.53 8.02 -0.69
C ASP A 57 7.37 8.87 -1.97
N VAL A 58 8.08 8.54 -3.07
CA VAL A 58 8.04 9.33 -4.33
C VAL A 58 7.58 8.51 -5.55
N GLY A 59 6.51 7.72 -5.36
CA GLY A 59 5.56 7.41 -6.43
C GLY A 59 4.16 7.83 -5.96
N ALA A 60 3.16 7.90 -6.83
CA ALA A 60 1.78 8.19 -6.42
C ALA A 60 1.27 7.06 -5.50
N ASP A 61 1.55 7.17 -4.20
CA ASP A 61 1.37 6.08 -3.26
C ASP A 61 0.00 6.23 -2.58
N LEU A 62 -0.83 5.21 -2.75
CA LEU A 62 -2.07 5.06 -2.02
C LEU A 62 -1.74 5.12 -0.50
N PRO A 63 -2.40 5.96 0.30
CA PRO A 63 -2.08 6.06 1.71
C PRO A 63 -2.37 4.72 2.42
N PRO A 64 -1.58 4.32 3.44
CA PRO A 64 -1.77 3.04 4.14
C PRO A 64 -3.22 2.79 4.60
N ARG A 65 -3.91 3.85 5.05
CA ARG A 65 -5.32 3.79 5.45
C ARG A 65 -6.24 3.37 4.30
N GLU A 66 -5.97 3.86 3.10
CA GLU A 66 -6.75 3.53 1.90
C GLU A 66 -6.49 2.09 1.45
N ILE A 67 -5.22 1.65 1.48
CA ILE A 67 -4.86 0.25 1.21
C ILE A 67 -5.63 -0.67 2.16
N GLN A 68 -5.58 -0.37 3.46
CA GLN A 68 -6.29 -1.13 4.48
C GLN A 68 -7.80 -1.11 4.29
N SER A 69 -8.37 0.04 3.91
CA SER A 69 -9.81 0.16 3.64
C SER A 69 -10.24 -0.73 2.49
N ARG A 70 -9.49 -0.74 1.38
CA ARG A 70 -9.76 -1.55 0.20
C ARG A 70 -9.60 -3.04 0.43
N ILE A 71 -8.52 -3.45 1.10
CA ILE A 71 -8.35 -4.85 1.55
C ILE A 71 -9.52 -5.27 2.45
N ARG A 72 -9.97 -4.38 3.34
CA ARG A 72 -11.10 -4.65 4.23
C ARG A 72 -12.41 -4.77 3.47
N ALA A 73 -12.58 -4.03 2.37
CA ALA A 73 -13.71 -4.14 1.46
C ALA A 73 -13.66 -5.39 0.56
N GLY A 74 -12.61 -6.21 0.63
CA GLY A 74 -12.48 -7.48 -0.10
C GLY A 74 -11.59 -7.42 -1.33
N GLU A 75 -11.02 -6.27 -1.67
CA GLU A 75 -10.06 -6.16 -2.78
C GLU A 75 -8.76 -6.90 -2.44
N SER A 76 -8.09 -7.46 -3.46
CA SER A 76 -6.82 -8.17 -3.29
C SER A 76 -5.62 -7.21 -3.33
N ALA A 77 -4.49 -7.61 -2.76
CA ALA A 77 -3.28 -6.78 -2.79
C ALA A 77 -2.77 -6.58 -4.23
N GLU A 78 -2.91 -7.59 -5.08
CA GLU A 78 -2.59 -7.55 -6.50
C GLU A 78 -3.47 -6.57 -7.26
N GLN A 79 -4.78 -6.57 -6.99
CA GLN A 79 -5.73 -5.64 -7.58
C GLN A 79 -5.40 -4.19 -7.20
N ILE A 80 -5.12 -3.95 -5.92
CA ILE A 80 -4.73 -2.61 -5.44
C ILE A 80 -3.40 -2.18 -6.06
N ALA A 81 -2.40 -3.06 -6.10
CA ALA A 81 -1.10 -2.78 -6.69
C ALA A 81 -1.22 -2.42 -8.18
N ALA A 82 -1.97 -3.22 -8.93
CA ALA A 82 -2.23 -2.99 -10.35
C ALA A 82 -3.00 -1.68 -10.59
N ALA A 83 -4.03 -1.40 -9.79
CA ALA A 83 -4.86 -0.21 -9.91
C ALA A 83 -4.11 1.08 -9.54
N ALA A 84 -3.20 1.01 -8.55
CA ALA A 84 -2.44 2.16 -8.07
C ALA A 84 -1.08 2.34 -8.76
N GLY A 85 -0.65 1.39 -9.61
CA GLY A 85 0.69 1.40 -10.21
C GLY A 85 1.81 1.24 -9.18
N MET A 86 1.52 0.58 -8.06
CA MET A 86 2.44 0.38 -6.93
C MET A 86 3.03 -1.02 -6.96
N ARG A 87 4.18 -1.22 -6.31
CA ARG A 87 4.74 -2.56 -6.14
C ARG A 87 3.88 -3.39 -5.16
N LEU A 88 3.69 -4.67 -5.47
CA LEU A 88 2.89 -5.60 -4.66
C LEU A 88 3.41 -5.72 -3.21
N ASP A 89 4.73 -5.86 -3.03
CA ASP A 89 5.35 -6.05 -1.70
C ASP A 89 5.10 -4.87 -0.75
N ARG A 90 4.86 -3.68 -1.30
CA ARG A 90 4.47 -2.51 -0.52
C ARG A 90 3.02 -2.63 -0.03
N VAL A 91 2.11 -3.02 -0.92
CA VAL A 91 0.69 -3.20 -0.59
C VAL A 91 0.53 -4.30 0.46
N GLU A 92 1.23 -5.43 0.28
CA GLU A 92 1.21 -6.58 1.21
C GLU A 92 1.60 -6.19 2.64
N ARG A 93 2.61 -5.33 2.81
CA ARG A 93 3.04 -4.84 4.13
C ARG A 93 1.89 -4.20 4.91
N TYR A 94 1.04 -3.44 4.23
CA TYR A 94 -0.12 -2.77 4.84
C TYR A 94 -1.39 -3.63 4.83
N ALA A 95 -1.48 -4.62 3.94
CA ALA A 95 -2.58 -5.57 3.84
C ALA A 95 -2.54 -6.62 4.97
N TYR A 96 -1.35 -7.07 5.38
CA TYR A 96 -1.19 -8.17 6.34
C TYR A 96 -2.03 -8.02 7.63
N PRO A 97 -2.04 -6.86 8.32
CA PRO A 97 -2.89 -6.67 9.51
C PRO A 97 -4.39 -6.86 9.22
N VAL A 98 -4.87 -6.40 8.06
CA VAL A 98 -6.29 -6.48 7.69
C VAL A 98 -6.67 -7.89 7.22
N LEU A 99 -5.76 -8.61 6.57
CA LEU A 99 -5.95 -10.02 6.26
C LEU A 99 -6.11 -10.84 7.54
N GLN A 100 -5.34 -10.54 8.59
CA GLN A 100 -5.52 -11.16 9.91
C GLN A 100 -6.87 -10.81 10.56
N GLU A 101 -7.37 -9.58 10.38
CA GLU A 101 -8.74 -9.22 10.79
C GLU A 101 -9.78 -10.06 10.04
N ARG A 102 -9.67 -10.17 8.71
CA ARG A 102 -10.57 -10.96 7.85
C ARG A 102 -10.58 -12.42 8.27
N THR A 103 -9.41 -13.03 8.46
CA THR A 103 -9.28 -14.41 8.94
C THR A 103 -9.95 -14.59 10.29
N ARG A 104 -9.76 -13.65 11.24
CA ARG A 104 -10.45 -13.72 12.53
C ARG A 104 -11.98 -13.64 12.40
N MET A 105 -12.50 -12.81 11.51
CA MET A 105 -13.95 -12.73 11.27
C MET A 105 -14.49 -14.02 10.68
N VAL A 106 -13.78 -14.63 9.74
CA VAL A 106 -14.08 -15.97 9.21
C VAL A 106 -14.11 -17.01 10.33
N GLU A 107 -13.06 -17.08 11.15
CA GLU A 107 -12.97 -18.03 12.27
C GLU A 107 -14.11 -17.87 13.28
N GLN A 108 -14.49 -16.62 13.56
CA GLN A 108 -15.60 -16.31 14.44
C GLN A 108 -16.95 -16.75 13.84
N ALA A 109 -17.17 -16.46 12.56
CA ALA A 109 -18.39 -16.83 11.85
C ALA A 109 -18.53 -18.36 11.75
N GLN A 110 -17.46 -19.08 11.41
CA GLN A 110 -17.46 -20.54 11.32
C GLN A 110 -17.93 -21.23 12.62
N LYS A 111 -17.59 -20.66 13.78
CA LYS A 111 -17.98 -21.16 15.12
C LYS A 111 -19.37 -20.72 15.56
N ALA A 112 -19.99 -19.77 14.87
CA ALA A 112 -21.34 -19.31 15.20
C ALA A 112 -22.35 -20.43 14.93
N HIS A 113 -23.32 -20.60 15.82
CA HIS A 113 -24.34 -21.65 15.66
C HIS A 113 -25.48 -21.15 14.79
N VAL A 114 -25.86 -21.95 13.81
CA VAL A 114 -26.98 -21.64 12.91
C VAL A 114 -28.29 -21.80 13.66
N ARG A 115 -29.14 -20.77 13.61
CA ARG A 115 -30.52 -20.81 14.11
C ARG A 115 -31.47 -20.82 12.93
N LEU A 116 -32.10 -21.96 12.68
CA LEU A 116 -33.21 -22.05 11.74
C LEU A 116 -34.52 -21.66 12.44
N ARG A 117 -35.48 -21.13 11.67
CA ARG A 117 -36.79 -20.76 12.20
C ARG A 117 -37.44 -22.01 12.81
N ASP A 118 -37.94 -21.89 14.05
CA ASP A 118 -38.62 -22.94 14.82
C ASP A 118 -37.75 -24.16 15.22
N SER A 119 -36.42 -24.02 15.22
CA SER A 119 -35.49 -25.08 15.62
C SER A 119 -34.42 -24.57 16.59
N GLN A 120 -33.98 -25.42 17.53
CA GLN A 120 -32.84 -25.10 18.38
C GLN A 120 -31.56 -25.00 17.54
N PRO A 121 -30.61 -24.10 17.89
CA PRO A 121 -29.31 -24.07 17.22
C PRO A 121 -28.63 -25.41 17.35
N ALA A 122 -28.41 -26.09 16.22
CA ALA A 122 -28.00 -27.49 16.22
C ALA A 122 -26.53 -27.70 15.85
N LEU A 123 -25.95 -26.83 15.01
CA LEU A 123 -24.58 -27.01 14.50
C LEU A 123 -23.87 -25.68 14.19
N PRO A 124 -22.52 -25.65 14.27
CA PRO A 124 -21.70 -24.54 13.79
C PRO A 124 -21.94 -24.23 12.30
N LEU A 125 -21.80 -22.97 11.92
CA LEU A 125 -21.99 -22.49 10.55
C LEU A 125 -21.07 -23.21 9.57
N ALA A 126 -19.83 -23.53 9.98
CA ALA A 126 -18.90 -24.27 9.15
C ALA A 126 -19.45 -25.65 8.73
N GLU A 127 -19.98 -26.41 9.68
CA GLU A 127 -20.56 -27.73 9.44
C GLU A 127 -21.82 -27.62 8.58
N PHE A 128 -22.70 -26.66 8.93
CA PHE A 128 -23.93 -26.43 8.19
C PHE A 128 -23.65 -26.07 6.73
N ALA A 129 -22.71 -25.15 6.48
CA ALA A 129 -22.34 -24.75 5.13
C ALA A 129 -21.73 -25.92 4.35
N ALA A 130 -20.87 -26.72 4.98
CA ALA A 130 -20.25 -27.88 4.34
C ALA A 130 -21.29 -28.92 3.89
N GLU A 131 -22.26 -29.26 4.75
CA GLU A 131 -23.35 -30.18 4.40
C GLU A 131 -24.17 -29.64 3.22
N ARG A 132 -24.52 -28.34 3.24
CA ARG A 132 -25.29 -27.71 2.17
C ARG A 132 -24.52 -27.66 0.85
N LEU A 133 -23.24 -27.32 0.87
CA LEU A 133 -22.38 -27.29 -0.32
C LEU A 133 -22.21 -28.69 -0.92
N ALA A 134 -22.06 -29.73 -0.09
CA ALA A 134 -21.98 -31.11 -0.53
C ALA A 134 -23.27 -31.56 -1.24
N VAL A 135 -24.44 -31.23 -0.68
CA VAL A 135 -25.74 -31.52 -1.31
C VAL A 135 -25.90 -30.77 -2.65
N MET A 136 -25.37 -29.56 -2.77
CA MET A 136 -25.39 -28.79 -4.01
C MET A 136 -24.35 -29.26 -5.05
N GLY A 137 -23.47 -30.20 -4.70
CA GLY A 137 -22.38 -30.65 -5.57
C GLY A 137 -21.36 -29.53 -5.86
N ALA A 138 -21.17 -28.61 -4.92
CA ALA A 138 -20.18 -27.54 -5.07
C ALA A 138 -18.76 -28.12 -5.11
N GLY A 139 -17.91 -27.52 -5.94
CA GLY A 139 -16.49 -27.85 -6.01
C GLY A 139 -15.69 -27.25 -4.86
N GLU A 140 -14.43 -26.92 -5.12
CA GLU A 140 -13.58 -26.25 -4.14
C GLU A 140 -14.18 -24.90 -3.71
N SER A 141 -14.33 -24.72 -2.40
CA SER A 141 -14.90 -23.51 -1.80
C SER A 141 -13.96 -22.98 -0.73
N ARG A 142 -13.83 -21.65 -0.65
CA ARG A 142 -13.04 -20.96 0.38
C ARG A 142 -13.92 -19.99 1.17
N TRP A 143 -13.64 -19.86 2.45
CA TRP A 143 -14.19 -18.79 3.27
C TRP A 143 -13.42 -17.49 3.03
N ASP A 144 -14.11 -16.37 3.11
CA ASP A 144 -13.50 -15.06 3.11
C ASP A 144 -14.36 -14.11 3.97
N ALA A 145 -13.83 -12.94 4.31
CA ALA A 145 -14.59 -11.89 4.96
C ALA A 145 -14.33 -10.55 4.27
N CYS A 146 -15.37 -9.74 4.12
CA CYS A 146 -15.27 -8.36 3.67
C CYS A 146 -16.14 -7.45 4.54
N ARG A 147 -15.90 -6.15 4.47
CA ARG A 147 -16.65 -5.17 5.23
C ARG A 147 -17.49 -4.29 4.31
N SER A 148 -18.80 -4.31 4.54
CA SER A 148 -19.78 -3.46 3.88
C SER A 148 -20.25 -2.39 4.88
N GLY A 149 -19.69 -1.19 4.77
CA GLY A 149 -19.92 -0.11 5.71
C GLY A 149 -19.41 -0.45 7.13
N ALA A 150 -20.33 -0.54 8.09
CA ALA A 150 -19.99 -0.87 9.48
C ALA A 150 -19.88 -2.38 9.74
N ASN A 151 -20.52 -3.21 8.89
CA ASN A 151 -20.74 -4.62 9.13
C ASN A 151 -19.74 -5.50 8.39
N TRP A 152 -19.38 -6.61 9.03
CA TRP A 152 -18.64 -7.69 8.38
C TRP A 152 -19.59 -8.67 7.72
N GLU A 153 -19.21 -9.11 6.53
CA GLU A 153 -19.86 -10.15 5.75
C GLU A 153 -18.84 -11.27 5.56
N VAL A 154 -19.30 -12.52 5.69
CA VAL A 154 -18.51 -13.75 5.61
C VAL A 154 -19.20 -14.73 4.67
#